data_AF-A0A484M068-F1
#
_entry.id   AF-A0A484M068-F1
#
_cell.length_a   1.000
_cell.length_b   1.000
_cell.length_c   1.000
_cell.angle_alpha   90.00
_cell.angle_beta   90.00
_cell.angle_gamma   90.00
#
_symmetry.space_group_name_H-M   'P 1'
#
loop_
_entity.id
_entity.type
_entity.pdbx_description
1 polymer ?
#
loop_
_entity_poly.entity_id
_entity_poly.type
_entity_poly.pdbx_seq_one_letter_code
_entity_poly.pdbx_strand_id
1 'polypeptide(L)'
;MVHSFKVGVALVLVSLLYVLDPLFHQVGQNVMWAIMTVVVVFEFYAGATISKGINRGIGTILGGLLGCLAAFIARKLGGFLHGTIVVAIAVFIVGVGATYVRMMPRIKRKYDYGALIFILTFNLVVVSGVRADKVILLARDRLSNIGMGFAVCVLTSLLLFPQWASDQLHSSTSSTFLHIASSLQGCLDEYMAISDEKKSGESADVSACKRILYSKANDESLANFAKWEPWHGKFGFSYPWDKYMEIGEALREVAAIVISLKACIIRSMQQPLTPTQRETVKEHSERVGLTLVWVLREMGESIKGMRLMSTTNNHNNHNHKLKLSPTSITISNPPNLLELMEQEDKDNLVHAVITATSSAASEQLGMSSFVFMMNEMSKRVEALATKVEQLGDIAEFRSADDKLAEV
;
A
#
# COMPACT_ATOMS: atom_id res chain seq x y z
N MET A 1 8.57 19.31 -9.33
CA MET A 1 8.20 20.47 -10.17
C MET A 1 6.69 20.67 -10.25
N VAL A 2 5.90 19.70 -10.73
CA VAL A 2 4.43 19.82 -10.84
C VAL A 2 3.77 20.18 -9.49
N HIS A 3 4.09 19.46 -8.40
CA HIS A 3 3.53 19.76 -7.08
C HIS A 3 3.85 21.19 -6.60
N SER A 4 5.13 21.61 -6.70
CA SER A 4 5.55 22.96 -6.32
C SER A 4 4.80 24.05 -7.11
N PHE A 5 4.58 23.81 -8.41
CA PHE A 5 3.77 24.70 -9.25
C PHE A 5 2.32 24.78 -8.77
N LYS A 6 1.67 23.64 -8.47
CA LYS A 6 0.29 23.62 -7.95
C LYS A 6 0.16 24.38 -6.63
N VAL A 7 1.11 24.19 -5.71
CA VAL A 7 1.13 24.91 -4.43
C VAL A 7 1.25 26.41 -4.68
N GLY A 8 2.15 26.82 -5.59
CA GLY A 8 2.27 28.22 -6.02
C GLY A 8 0.96 28.78 -6.56
N VAL A 9 0.28 28.05 -7.46
CA VAL A 9 -1.02 28.46 -8.00
C VAL A 9 -2.08 28.55 -6.91
N ALA A 10 -2.17 27.58 -5.99
CA ALA A 10 -3.10 27.62 -4.87
C ALA A 10 -2.88 28.85 -3.97
N LEU A 11 -1.61 29.21 -3.71
CA LEU A 11 -1.24 30.40 -2.94
C LEU A 11 -1.61 31.69 -3.67
N VAL A 12 -1.42 31.75 -4.98
CA VAL A 12 -1.87 32.89 -5.79
C VAL A 12 -3.39 32.98 -5.77
N LEU A 13 -4.10 31.87 -5.99
CA LEU A 13 -5.56 31.83 -6.00
C LEU A 13 -6.16 32.27 -4.65
N VAL A 14 -5.66 31.76 -3.53
CA VAL A 14 -6.17 32.16 -2.20
C VAL A 14 -5.87 33.63 -1.89
N SER A 15 -4.75 34.16 -2.39
CA SER A 15 -4.39 35.58 -2.23
C SER A 15 -5.20 36.48 -3.16
N LEU A 16 -5.48 36.02 -4.37
CA LEU A 16 -6.26 36.74 -5.38
C LEU A 16 -7.75 36.78 -5.01
N LEU A 17 -8.30 35.70 -4.47
CA LEU A 17 -9.65 35.66 -3.88
C LEU A 17 -9.81 36.67 -2.74
N TYR A 18 -8.72 36.97 -2.02
CA TYR A 18 -8.72 38.03 -1.01
C TYR A 18 -8.70 39.43 -1.62
N VAL A 19 -7.90 39.64 -2.68
CA VAL A 19 -7.73 40.96 -3.30
C VAL A 19 -8.92 41.36 -4.18
N LEU A 20 -9.57 40.40 -4.85
CA LEU A 20 -10.53 40.68 -5.93
C LEU A 20 -12.00 40.77 -5.53
N ASP A 21 -12.43 40.36 -4.32
CA ASP A 21 -13.86 40.09 -4.11
C ASP A 21 -14.53 40.81 -2.92
N PRO A 22 -15.82 41.26 -3.05
CA PRO A 22 -16.65 41.81 -1.99
C PRO A 22 -17.19 40.75 -1.00
N LEU A 23 -16.95 39.45 -1.22
CA LEU A 23 -17.19 38.37 -0.25
C LEU A 23 -16.43 38.60 1.08
N PHE A 24 -15.34 39.35 1.04
CA PHE A 24 -14.53 39.70 2.21
C PHE A 24 -15.12 40.79 3.11
N HIS A 25 -16.21 41.45 2.71
CA HIS A 25 -16.86 42.42 3.61
C HIS A 25 -17.52 41.74 4.83
N GLN A 26 -17.83 40.43 4.73
CA GLN A 26 -18.37 39.60 5.82
C GLN A 26 -17.33 38.67 6.48
N VAL A 27 -16.18 38.43 5.85
CA VAL A 27 -15.18 37.46 6.31
C VAL A 27 -13.98 38.23 6.84
N GLY A 28 -13.82 38.27 8.17
CA GLY A 28 -12.95 39.21 8.88
C GLY A 28 -11.47 39.25 8.45
N GLN A 29 -10.76 40.28 8.94
CA GLN A 29 -9.38 40.74 8.63
C GLN A 29 -8.22 39.70 8.68
N ASN A 30 -8.48 38.40 8.85
CA ASN A 30 -7.48 37.39 9.19
C ASN A 30 -7.19 36.37 8.06
N VAL A 31 -6.70 36.87 6.91
CA VAL A 31 -6.25 36.07 5.74
C VAL A 31 -5.19 35.02 6.10
N MET A 32 -4.43 35.28 7.16
CA MET A 32 -3.37 34.40 7.67
C MET A 32 -3.84 32.95 7.80
N TRP A 33 -5.07 32.70 8.26
CA TRP A 33 -5.59 31.34 8.43
C TRP A 33 -5.86 30.60 7.11
N ALA A 34 -6.26 31.31 6.06
CA ALA A 34 -6.50 30.72 4.75
C ALA A 34 -5.16 30.33 4.08
N ILE A 35 -4.18 31.25 4.07
CA ILE A 35 -2.84 30.99 3.54
C ILE A 35 -2.15 29.86 4.32
N MET A 36 -2.19 29.90 5.66
CA MET A 36 -1.67 28.82 6.51
C MET A 36 -2.40 27.49 6.31
N THR A 37 -3.65 27.52 5.84
CA THR A 37 -4.35 26.28 5.46
C THR A 37 -3.76 25.72 4.18
N VAL A 38 -3.58 26.55 3.15
CA VAL A 38 -2.97 26.11 1.90
C VAL A 38 -1.59 25.52 2.12
N VAL A 39 -0.72 26.21 2.87
CA VAL A 39 0.66 25.74 3.11
C VAL A 39 0.70 24.40 3.86
N VAL A 40 -0.22 24.16 4.79
CA VAL A 40 -0.12 22.99 5.69
C VAL A 40 -0.99 21.80 5.23
N VAL A 41 -2.03 22.06 4.44
CA VAL A 41 -2.98 21.02 3.97
C VAL A 41 -2.63 20.51 2.57
N PHE A 42 -2.01 21.34 1.73
CA PHE A 42 -1.73 20.94 0.35
C PHE A 42 -0.66 19.86 0.32
N GLU A 43 -1.02 18.70 -0.24
CA GLU A 43 -0.16 17.52 -0.32
C GLU A 43 0.10 17.10 -1.76
N PHE A 44 1.00 16.14 -1.94
CA PHE A 44 1.34 15.63 -3.26
C PHE A 44 0.15 14.94 -3.93
N TYR A 45 -0.56 14.08 -3.20
CA TYR A 45 -1.73 13.35 -3.68
C TYR A 45 -3.03 14.11 -3.37
N ALA A 46 -4.01 14.00 -4.26
CA ALA A 46 -5.33 14.62 -4.07
C ALA A 46 -6.03 14.09 -2.81
N GLY A 47 -6.07 12.76 -2.62
CA GLY A 47 -6.65 12.13 -1.43
C GLY A 47 -5.94 12.52 -0.12
N ALA A 48 -4.62 12.75 -0.16
CA ALA A 48 -3.87 13.26 0.99
C ALA A 48 -4.28 14.69 1.37
N THR A 49 -4.51 15.54 0.37
CA THR A 49 -4.98 16.92 0.58
C THR A 49 -6.40 16.95 1.16
N ILE A 50 -7.31 16.13 0.61
CA ILE A 50 -8.70 16.02 1.08
C ILE A 50 -8.72 15.51 2.53
N SER A 51 -8.02 14.41 2.82
CA SER A 51 -7.97 13.82 4.16
C SER A 51 -7.35 14.76 5.20
N LYS A 52 -6.24 15.44 4.88
CA LYS A 52 -5.65 16.44 5.79
C LYS A 52 -6.57 17.62 6.03
N GLY A 53 -7.27 18.10 5.00
CA GLY A 53 -8.18 19.24 5.14
C GLY A 53 -9.43 18.91 5.95
N ILE A 54 -10.01 17.73 5.77
CA ILE A 54 -11.12 17.24 6.61
C ILE A 54 -10.64 17.06 8.06
N ASN A 55 -9.47 16.45 8.28
CA ASN A 55 -8.85 16.34 9.60
C ASN A 55 -8.61 17.70 10.26
N ARG A 56 -8.22 18.73 9.50
CA ARG A 56 -8.10 20.10 9.99
C ARG A 56 -9.45 20.65 10.43
N GLY A 57 -10.47 20.52 9.59
CA GLY A 57 -11.83 20.97 9.89
C GLY A 57 -12.37 20.35 11.17
N ILE A 58 -12.30 19.03 11.28
CA ILE A 58 -12.74 18.28 12.48
C ILE A 58 -11.95 18.72 13.71
N GLY A 59 -10.62 18.82 13.63
CA GLY A 59 -9.78 19.27 14.73
C GLY A 59 -10.13 20.68 15.20
N THR A 60 -10.36 21.62 14.28
CA THR A 60 -10.76 22.99 14.59
C THR A 60 -12.15 23.06 15.23
N ILE A 61 -13.13 22.30 14.71
CA ILE A 61 -14.49 22.28 15.27
C ILE A 61 -14.48 21.70 16.69
N LEU A 62 -13.86 20.54 16.89
CA LEU A 62 -13.78 19.88 18.20
C LEU A 62 -13.00 20.73 19.21
N GLY A 63 -11.86 21.27 18.81
CA GLY A 63 -11.01 22.10 19.67
C GLY A 63 -11.69 23.42 20.02
N GLY A 64 -12.37 24.03 19.05
CA GLY A 64 -13.13 25.26 19.25
C GLY A 64 -14.34 25.06 20.16
N LEU A 65 -15.13 24.01 19.94
CA LEU A 65 -16.29 23.70 20.78
C LEU A 65 -15.89 23.43 22.23
N LEU A 66 -14.88 22.59 22.45
CA LEU A 66 -14.40 22.28 23.79
C LEU A 66 -13.74 23.50 24.45
N GLY A 67 -13.01 24.32 23.68
CA GLY A 67 -12.40 25.55 24.18
C GLY A 67 -13.45 26.58 24.61
N CYS A 68 -14.52 26.74 23.83
CA CYS A 68 -15.67 27.59 24.18
C CYS A 68 -16.36 27.09 25.46
N LEU A 69 -16.54 25.77 25.60
CA LEU A 69 -17.13 25.18 26.80
C LEU A 69 -16.27 25.46 28.05
N ALA A 70 -14.95 25.26 27.96
CA ALA A 70 -14.02 25.55 29.05
C ALA A 70 -14.00 27.05 29.43
N ALA A 71 -13.98 27.94 28.44
CA ALA A 71 -14.05 29.39 28.66
C ALA A 71 -15.38 29.82 29.31
N PHE A 72 -16.49 29.20 28.91
CA PHE A 72 -17.80 29.45 29.49
C PHE A 72 -17.87 29.04 30.96
N ILE A 73 -17.33 27.86 31.31
CA ILE A 73 -17.24 27.39 32.70
C ILE A 73 -16.38 28.34 33.54
N ALA A 74 -15.22 28.75 33.02
CA ALA A 74 -14.32 29.68 33.69
C ALA A 74 -14.99 31.04 33.99
N ARG A 75 -15.83 31.54 33.06
CA ARG A 75 -16.62 32.76 33.26
C ARG A 75 -17.71 32.61 34.32
N LYS A 76 -18.41 31.47 34.35
CA LYS A 76 -19.52 31.23 35.30
C LYS A 76 -19.06 31.15 36.75
N LEU A 77 -17.84 30.71 37.02
CA LEU A 77 -17.34 30.50 38.39
C LEU A 77 -17.08 31.79 39.18
N GLY A 78 -17.13 32.97 38.57
CA GLY A 78 -17.03 34.27 39.26
C GLY A 78 -15.62 34.56 39.81
N GLY A 79 -14.96 35.57 39.26
CA GLY A 79 -13.66 36.07 39.74
C GLY A 79 -12.48 35.73 38.82
N PHE A 80 -11.65 36.73 38.54
CA PHE A 80 -10.53 36.65 37.59
C PHE A 80 -9.50 35.56 37.95
N LEU A 81 -9.21 35.40 39.24
CA LEU A 81 -8.29 34.38 39.74
C LEU A 81 -8.85 32.96 39.56
N HIS A 82 -10.10 32.72 39.95
CA HIS A 82 -10.76 31.41 39.82
C HIS A 82 -10.91 31.00 38.35
N GLY A 83 -11.31 31.92 37.47
CA GLY A 83 -11.42 31.65 36.03
C GLY A 83 -10.08 31.28 35.38
N THR A 84 -8.99 31.96 35.77
CA THR A 84 -7.64 31.67 35.24
C THR A 84 -7.14 30.29 35.68
N ILE A 85 -7.39 29.89 36.94
CA ILE A 85 -7.04 28.56 37.46
C ILE A 85 -7.82 27.46 36.71
N VAL A 86 -9.12 27.65 36.48
CA VAL A 86 -9.95 26.69 35.71
C VAL A 86 -9.41 26.51 34.30
N VAL A 87 -9.06 27.60 33.61
CA VAL A 87 -8.46 27.52 32.28
C VAL A 87 -7.11 26.81 32.30
N ALA A 88 -6.25 27.09 33.28
CA ALA A 88 -4.97 26.41 33.42
C ALA A 88 -5.14 24.89 33.61
N ILE A 89 -6.07 24.48 34.47
CA ILE A 89 -6.40 23.06 34.69
C ILE A 89 -6.96 22.42 33.42
N ALA A 90 -7.87 23.10 32.71
CA ALA A 90 -8.44 22.59 31.47
C ALA A 90 -7.37 22.43 30.37
N VAL A 91 -6.49 23.42 30.20
CA VAL A 91 -5.32 23.38 29.31
C VAL A 91 -4.42 22.19 29.64
N PHE A 92 -4.11 22.00 30.91
CA PHE A 92 -3.27 20.89 31.36
C PHE A 92 -3.89 19.53 31.06
N ILE A 93 -5.14 19.30 31.49
CA ILE A 93 -5.83 18.01 31.33
C ILE A 93 -6.01 17.67 29.86
N VAL A 94 -6.53 18.59 29.05
CA VAL A 94 -6.76 18.35 27.62
C VAL A 94 -5.44 18.23 26.88
N GLY A 95 -4.43 19.03 27.23
CA GLY A 95 -3.10 18.97 26.64
C GLY A 95 -2.42 17.62 26.88
N VAL A 96 -2.41 17.14 28.13
CA VAL A 96 -1.85 15.83 28.48
C VAL A 96 -2.64 14.71 27.81
N GLY A 97 -3.97 14.72 27.94
CA GLY A 97 -4.84 13.70 27.36
C GLY A 97 -4.71 13.60 25.84
N ALA A 98 -4.80 14.72 25.13
CA ALA A 98 -4.68 14.75 23.67
C ALA A 98 -3.27 14.38 23.19
N THR A 99 -2.22 14.78 23.91
CA THR A 99 -0.84 14.40 23.56
C THR A 99 -0.60 12.90 23.78
N TYR A 100 -1.16 12.33 24.85
CA TYR A 100 -1.09 10.89 25.11
C TYR A 100 -1.83 10.10 24.01
N VAL A 101 -3.06 10.50 23.68
CA VAL A 101 -3.86 9.91 22.60
C VAL A 101 -3.12 10.00 21.25
N ARG A 102 -2.45 11.13 20.98
CA ARG A 102 -1.63 11.34 19.77
C ARG A 102 -0.45 10.36 19.67
N MET A 103 0.14 9.93 20.79
CA MET A 103 1.25 8.98 20.79
C MET A 103 0.83 7.54 20.48
N MET A 104 -0.46 7.23 20.52
CA MET A 104 -0.96 5.89 20.16
C MET A 104 -0.74 5.62 18.66
N PRO A 105 -0.05 4.52 18.27
CA PRO A 105 0.31 4.27 16.87
C PRO A 105 -0.87 4.28 15.89
N ARG A 106 -2.04 3.79 16.31
CA ARG A 106 -3.26 3.75 15.48
C ARG A 106 -3.77 5.15 15.13
N ILE A 107 -3.71 6.08 16.09
CA ILE A 107 -4.17 7.46 15.93
C ILE A 107 -3.09 8.27 15.22
N LYS A 108 -1.82 8.10 15.61
CA LYS A 108 -0.68 8.77 14.97
C LYS A 108 -0.62 8.51 13.46
N ARG A 109 -0.96 7.30 13.03
CA ARG A 109 -0.91 6.96 11.60
C ARG A 109 -2.03 7.61 10.77
N LYS A 110 -3.22 7.85 11.35
CA LYS A 110 -4.40 8.31 10.61
C LYS A 110 -4.82 9.75 10.90
N TYR A 111 -4.60 10.23 12.13
CA TYR A 111 -5.19 11.44 12.68
C TYR A 111 -4.18 12.36 13.39
N ASP A 112 -2.87 12.13 13.28
CA ASP A 112 -1.85 12.95 13.97
C ASP A 112 -2.02 14.46 13.70
N TYR A 113 -2.27 14.81 12.45
CA TYR A 113 -2.52 16.18 12.03
C TYR A 113 -3.80 16.77 12.65
N GLY A 114 -4.89 16.00 12.67
CA GLY A 114 -6.14 16.44 13.29
C GLY A 114 -6.00 16.65 14.81
N ALA A 115 -5.29 15.76 15.50
CA ALA A 115 -5.00 15.87 16.93
C ALA A 115 -4.15 17.11 17.25
N LEU A 116 -3.14 17.40 16.41
CA LEU A 116 -2.35 18.64 16.51
C LEU A 116 -3.22 19.89 16.39
N ILE A 117 -4.07 19.96 15.37
CA ILE A 117 -4.96 21.11 15.13
C ILE A 117 -5.99 21.24 16.25
N PHE A 118 -6.49 20.12 16.78
CA PHE A 118 -7.37 20.09 17.94
C PHE A 118 -6.72 20.75 19.16
N ILE A 119 -5.51 20.30 19.55
CA ILE A 119 -4.76 20.85 20.69
C ILE A 119 -4.52 22.35 20.49
N LEU A 120 -4.04 22.74 19.30
CA LEU A 120 -3.76 24.14 18.98
C LEU A 120 -5.02 25.00 19.09
N THR A 121 -6.13 24.55 18.50
CA THR A 121 -7.39 25.30 18.48
C THR A 121 -7.98 25.41 19.87
N PHE A 122 -8.00 24.32 20.63
CA PHE A 122 -8.49 24.31 22.01
C PHE A 122 -7.74 25.32 22.88
N ASN A 123 -6.40 25.25 22.89
CA ASN A 123 -5.56 26.16 23.67
C ASN A 123 -5.76 27.63 23.29
N LEU A 124 -5.85 27.89 21.99
CA LEU A 124 -6.06 29.25 21.51
C LEU A 124 -7.44 29.77 21.94
N VAL A 125 -8.50 29.00 21.73
CA VAL A 125 -9.88 29.41 22.02
C VAL A 125 -10.10 29.59 23.51
N VAL A 126 -9.60 28.69 24.37
CA VAL A 126 -9.79 28.80 25.82
C VAL A 126 -9.05 30.02 26.40
N VAL A 127 -7.81 30.30 25.95
CA VAL A 127 -7.04 31.46 26.41
C VAL A 127 -7.64 32.77 25.89
N SER A 128 -8.10 32.78 24.63
CA SER A 128 -8.76 33.97 24.05
C SER A 128 -10.13 34.22 24.66
N GLY A 129 -10.84 33.17 25.05
CA GLY A 129 -12.20 33.26 25.61
C GLY A 129 -12.28 33.83 27.02
N VAL A 130 -11.18 33.86 27.76
CA VAL A 130 -11.07 34.60 29.02
C VAL A 130 -10.90 36.10 28.78
N ARG A 131 -10.34 36.51 27.63
CA ARG A 131 -9.98 37.90 27.34
C ARG A 131 -11.01 38.65 26.47
N ALA A 132 -11.89 37.96 25.76
CA ALA A 132 -12.77 38.58 24.77
C ALA A 132 -14.22 38.08 24.85
N ASP A 133 -15.18 39.01 24.89
CA ASP A 133 -16.62 38.71 24.82
C ASP A 133 -17.10 38.24 23.43
N LYS A 134 -16.22 38.22 22.42
CA LYS A 134 -16.54 37.90 21.00
C LYS A 134 -15.91 36.61 20.48
N VAL A 135 -15.77 35.59 21.32
CA VAL A 135 -15.14 34.28 20.97
C VAL A 135 -15.82 33.61 19.77
N ILE A 136 -17.16 33.67 19.71
CA ILE A 136 -17.96 33.03 18.67
C ILE A 136 -17.71 33.66 17.30
N LEU A 137 -17.59 35.00 17.25
CA LEU A 137 -17.28 35.72 16.01
C LEU A 137 -15.89 35.35 15.50
N LEU A 138 -14.89 35.33 16.40
CA LEU A 138 -13.52 34.95 16.07
C LEU A 138 -13.41 33.50 15.58
N ALA A 139 -14.18 32.58 16.18
CA ALA A 139 -14.23 31.17 15.77
C ALA A 139 -14.88 31.01 14.39
N ARG A 140 -15.96 31.74 14.11
CA ARG A 140 -16.64 31.76 12.81
C ARG A 140 -15.72 32.24 11.70
N ASP A 141 -15.03 33.36 11.90
CA ASP A 141 -14.10 33.92 10.91
C ASP A 141 -12.98 32.92 10.57
N ARG A 142 -12.45 32.24 11.59
CA ARG A 142 -11.40 31.22 11.40
C ARG A 142 -11.90 30.02 10.63
N LEU A 143 -13.08 29.51 10.99
CA LEU A 143 -13.64 28.35 10.31
C LEU A 143 -13.95 28.68 8.85
N SER A 144 -14.46 29.88 8.57
CA SER A 144 -14.68 30.39 7.20
C SER A 144 -13.37 30.47 6.41
N ASN A 145 -12.32 31.06 7.00
CA ASN A 145 -11.01 31.19 6.34
C ASN A 145 -10.33 29.84 6.09
N ILE A 146 -10.45 28.90 7.03
CA ILE A 146 -9.95 27.52 6.85
C ILE A 146 -10.76 26.82 5.74
N GLY A 147 -12.08 26.97 5.73
CA GLY A 147 -12.96 26.41 4.70
C GLY A 147 -12.60 26.92 3.31
N MET A 148 -12.38 28.23 3.16
CA MET A 148 -11.96 28.83 1.89
C MET A 148 -10.58 28.32 1.44
N GLY A 149 -9.59 28.31 2.33
CA GLY A 149 -8.25 27.77 2.01
C GLY A 149 -8.31 26.29 1.61
N PHE A 150 -9.13 25.49 2.31
CA PHE A 150 -9.36 24.09 1.97
C PHE A 150 -10.04 23.92 0.60
N ALA A 151 -11.05 24.73 0.29
CA ALA A 151 -11.72 24.70 -1.01
C ALA A 151 -10.72 24.97 -2.16
N VAL A 152 -9.86 26.00 -2.01
CA VAL A 152 -8.81 26.30 -2.99
C VAL A 152 -7.83 25.13 -3.13
N CYS A 153 -7.41 24.49 -2.03
CA CYS A 153 -6.56 23.30 -2.08
C CYS A 153 -7.19 22.16 -2.89
N VAL A 154 -8.46 21.85 -2.62
CA VAL A 154 -9.18 20.75 -3.29
C VAL A 154 -9.38 21.08 -4.78
N LEU A 155 -9.84 22.28 -5.10
CA LEU A 155 -10.04 22.69 -6.50
C LEU A 155 -8.72 22.63 -7.28
N THR A 156 -7.65 23.16 -6.72
CA THR A 156 -6.35 23.16 -7.40
C THR A 156 -5.77 21.75 -7.52
N SER A 157 -5.93 20.88 -6.50
CA SER A 157 -5.39 19.52 -6.54
C SER A 157 -6.12 18.60 -7.52
N LEU A 158 -7.44 18.81 -7.70
CA LEU A 158 -8.27 18.04 -8.62
C LEU A 158 -8.23 18.57 -10.06
N LEU A 159 -8.16 19.88 -10.28
CA LEU A 159 -8.22 20.48 -11.63
C LEU A 159 -6.85 20.59 -12.31
N LEU A 160 -5.77 20.83 -11.57
CA LEU A 160 -4.43 20.96 -12.15
C LEU A 160 -3.69 19.62 -12.04
N PHE A 161 -3.57 18.90 -13.16
CA PHE A 161 -2.78 17.66 -13.29
C PHE A 161 -2.94 16.68 -12.11
N PRO A 162 -4.16 16.18 -11.82
CA PRO A 162 -4.42 15.40 -10.62
C PRO A 162 -3.41 14.24 -10.46
N GLN A 163 -2.95 14.05 -9.23
CA GLN A 163 -2.03 12.97 -8.87
C GLN A 163 -2.75 12.08 -7.86
N TRP A 164 -3.04 10.84 -8.26
CA TRP A 164 -3.85 9.91 -7.52
C TRP A 164 -2.98 8.88 -6.79
N ALA A 165 -3.21 8.72 -5.49
CA ALA A 165 -2.59 7.69 -4.69
C ALA A 165 -3.08 6.29 -5.11
N SER A 166 -4.33 6.20 -5.58
CA SER A 166 -4.93 4.98 -6.12
C SER A 166 -4.13 4.42 -7.30
N ASP A 167 -3.81 5.26 -8.30
CA ASP A 167 -3.01 4.87 -9.47
C ASP A 167 -1.60 4.43 -9.07
N GLN A 168 -0.97 5.18 -8.16
CA GLN A 168 0.37 4.88 -7.68
C GLN A 168 0.41 3.55 -6.92
N LEU A 169 -0.58 3.28 -6.07
CA LEU A 169 -0.68 2.01 -5.34
C LEU A 169 -0.90 0.86 -6.34
N HIS A 170 -1.84 1.01 -7.26
CA HIS A 170 -2.16 0.02 -8.26
C HIS A 170 -0.96 -0.35 -9.14
N SER A 171 -0.27 0.66 -9.68
CA SER A 171 0.95 0.47 -10.47
C SER A 171 2.09 -0.13 -9.63
N SER A 172 2.25 0.29 -8.38
CA SER A 172 3.27 -0.25 -7.47
C SER A 172 3.02 -1.74 -7.20
N THR A 173 1.77 -2.12 -6.89
CA THR A 173 1.38 -3.53 -6.67
C THR A 173 1.68 -4.38 -7.91
N SER A 174 1.25 -3.95 -9.09
CA SER A 174 1.56 -4.69 -10.34
C SER A 174 3.07 -4.82 -10.58
N SER A 175 3.83 -3.72 -10.45
CA SER A 175 5.29 -3.76 -10.66
C SER A 175 6.00 -4.67 -9.64
N THR A 176 5.45 -4.80 -8.43
CA THR A 176 5.99 -5.67 -7.39
C THR A 176 5.95 -7.14 -7.80
N PHE A 177 4.86 -7.60 -8.42
CA PHE A 177 4.79 -8.94 -9.00
C PHE A 177 5.88 -9.18 -10.04
N LEU A 178 6.04 -8.24 -10.97
CA LEU A 178 7.04 -8.32 -12.04
C LEU A 178 8.47 -8.33 -11.49
N HIS A 179 8.74 -7.51 -10.47
CA HIS A 179 10.04 -7.50 -9.80
C HIS A 179 10.34 -8.82 -9.08
N ILE A 180 9.38 -9.40 -8.35
CA ILE A 180 9.56 -10.70 -7.71
C ILE A 180 9.80 -11.79 -8.76
N ALA A 181 9.01 -11.81 -9.82
CA ALA A 181 9.17 -12.78 -10.91
C ALA A 181 10.55 -12.66 -11.59
N SER A 182 11.04 -11.43 -11.76
CA SER A 182 12.35 -11.17 -12.37
C SER A 182 13.50 -11.62 -11.46
N SER A 183 13.44 -11.30 -10.16
CA SER A 183 14.42 -11.77 -9.18
C SER A 183 14.39 -13.30 -9.04
N LEU A 184 13.21 -13.92 -9.06
CA LEU A 184 13.08 -15.37 -9.04
C LEU A 184 13.69 -16.01 -10.29
N GLN A 185 13.37 -15.49 -11.48
CA GLN A 185 13.97 -15.98 -12.73
C GLN A 185 15.49 -15.89 -12.68
N GLY A 186 16.05 -14.76 -12.24
CA GLY A 186 17.49 -14.60 -12.08
C GLY A 186 18.10 -15.61 -11.12
N CYS A 187 17.43 -15.93 -10.00
CA CYS A 187 17.88 -16.97 -9.08
C CYS A 187 17.85 -18.37 -9.73
N LEU A 188 16.82 -18.69 -10.52
CA LEU A 188 16.74 -19.96 -11.24
C LEU A 188 17.84 -20.07 -12.31
N ASP A 189 18.06 -19.00 -13.09
CA ASP A 189 19.10 -18.96 -14.13
C ASP A 189 20.50 -19.14 -13.51
N GLU A 190 20.77 -18.48 -12.38
CA GLU A 190 22.01 -18.65 -11.60
C GLU A 190 22.16 -20.10 -11.12
N TYR A 191 21.08 -20.73 -10.66
CA TYR A 191 21.10 -22.14 -10.27
C TYR A 191 21.39 -23.09 -11.45
N MET A 192 20.83 -22.81 -12.63
CA MET A 192 21.03 -23.64 -13.83
C MET A 192 22.43 -23.51 -14.42
N ALA A 193 22.98 -22.29 -14.48
CA ALA A 193 24.32 -22.03 -15.02
C ALA A 193 25.42 -22.83 -14.30
N ILE A 194 25.24 -23.11 -13.01
CA ILE A 194 26.16 -23.92 -12.19
C ILE A 194 26.22 -25.36 -12.68
N SER A 195 25.10 -25.92 -13.13
CA SER A 195 25.04 -27.32 -13.56
C SER A 195 25.72 -27.55 -14.91
N ASP A 196 25.91 -26.49 -15.71
CA ASP A 196 26.47 -26.56 -17.06
C ASP A 196 27.96 -26.18 -17.10
N GLU A 197 28.64 -26.02 -15.96
CA GLU A 197 30.05 -25.56 -15.82
C GLU A 197 30.38 -24.24 -16.55
N LYS A 198 29.38 -23.42 -16.87
CA LYS A 198 29.59 -22.10 -17.48
C LYS A 198 29.99 -21.11 -16.38
N LYS A 199 31.13 -20.43 -16.53
CA LYS A 199 31.52 -19.31 -15.66
C LYS A 199 30.38 -18.28 -15.64
N SER A 200 29.72 -18.11 -14.49
CA SER A 200 28.61 -17.18 -14.39
C SER A 200 29.12 -15.74 -14.43
N GLY A 201 28.44 -14.93 -15.24
CA GLY A 201 28.38 -13.48 -15.04
C GLY A 201 27.59 -13.13 -13.78
N GLU A 202 27.41 -11.82 -13.58
CA GLU A 202 26.76 -11.10 -12.48
C GLU A 202 25.70 -11.88 -11.65
N SER A 203 25.84 -11.90 -10.32
CA SER A 203 24.94 -12.61 -9.39
C SER A 203 23.49 -12.10 -9.47
N ALA A 204 22.49 -12.97 -9.31
CA ALA A 204 21.08 -12.60 -9.44
C ALA A 204 20.69 -11.42 -8.54
N ASP A 205 20.18 -10.33 -9.10
CA ASP A 205 19.80 -9.17 -8.29
C ASP A 205 18.48 -9.38 -7.52
N VAL A 206 18.56 -9.37 -6.19
CA VAL A 206 17.41 -9.43 -5.26
C VAL A 206 17.20 -8.12 -4.51
N SER A 207 17.85 -7.03 -4.96
CA SER A 207 17.68 -5.68 -4.40
C SER A 207 16.21 -5.23 -4.44
N ALA A 208 15.49 -5.61 -5.50
CA ALA A 208 14.08 -5.32 -5.65
C ALA A 208 13.24 -5.96 -4.53
N CYS A 209 13.47 -7.24 -4.22
CA CYS A 209 12.82 -7.93 -3.10
C CYS A 209 13.09 -7.24 -1.75
N LYS A 210 14.33 -6.77 -1.51
CA LYS A 210 14.66 -6.02 -0.29
C LYS A 210 13.85 -4.73 -0.17
N ARG A 211 13.73 -3.98 -1.27
CA ARG A 211 12.91 -2.75 -1.30
C ARG A 211 11.44 -3.04 -1.04
N ILE A 212 10.92 -4.14 -1.56
CA ILE A 212 9.53 -4.60 -1.34
C ILE A 212 9.29 -4.90 0.14
N LEU A 213 10.23 -5.53 0.86
CA LEU A 213 10.09 -5.79 2.30
C LEU A 213 9.87 -4.50 3.12
N TYR A 214 10.47 -3.38 2.70
CA TYR A 214 10.33 -2.09 3.37
C TYR A 214 9.17 -1.23 2.82
N SER A 215 8.37 -1.71 1.87
CA SER A 215 7.30 -0.92 1.22
C SER A 215 6.07 -0.70 2.09
N LYS A 216 5.87 -1.50 3.16
CA LYS A 216 4.61 -1.58 3.92
C LYS A 216 4.04 -0.21 4.32
N ALA A 217 4.86 0.67 4.91
CA ALA A 217 4.38 1.97 5.37
C ALA A 217 3.93 2.88 4.21
N ASN A 218 4.60 2.79 3.05
CA ASN A 218 4.25 3.54 1.86
C ASN A 218 2.92 3.03 1.26
N ASP A 219 2.79 1.72 1.07
CA ASP A 219 1.56 1.08 0.55
C ASP A 219 0.36 1.45 1.42
N GLU A 220 0.53 1.38 2.74
CA GLU A 220 -0.46 1.72 3.73
C GLU A 220 -0.88 3.20 3.67
N SER A 221 0.05 4.11 3.43
CA SER A 221 -0.26 5.54 3.26
C SER A 221 -1.04 5.80 1.98
N LEU A 222 -0.63 5.18 0.87
CA LEU A 222 -1.31 5.31 -0.43
C LEU A 222 -2.73 4.76 -0.36
N ALA A 223 -2.92 3.59 0.26
CA ALA A 223 -4.24 3.00 0.45
C ALA A 223 -5.16 3.87 1.32
N ASN A 224 -4.62 4.53 2.36
CA ASN A 224 -5.40 5.46 3.16
C ASN A 224 -5.79 6.70 2.35
N PHE A 225 -4.90 7.25 1.53
CA PHE A 225 -5.21 8.41 0.69
C PHE A 225 -6.21 8.07 -0.42
N ALA A 226 -6.08 6.89 -1.04
CA ALA A 226 -6.98 6.39 -2.08
C ALA A 226 -8.45 6.34 -1.62
N LYS A 227 -8.71 6.04 -0.34
CA LYS A 227 -10.08 6.05 0.24
C LYS A 227 -10.75 7.43 0.26
N TRP A 228 -9.99 8.51 0.13
CA TRP A 228 -10.51 9.89 0.12
C TRP A 228 -10.62 10.49 -1.28
N GLU A 229 -10.21 9.74 -2.30
CA GLU A 229 -10.25 10.23 -3.68
C GLU A 229 -11.68 10.14 -4.21
N PRO A 230 -12.16 11.15 -4.96
CA PRO A 230 -13.38 11.02 -5.74
C PRO A 230 -13.22 9.92 -6.79
N TRP A 231 -14.33 9.49 -7.39
CA TRP A 231 -14.26 8.59 -8.55
C TRP A 231 -13.34 9.18 -9.62
N HIS A 232 -12.32 8.42 -10.01
CA HIS A 232 -11.46 8.75 -11.14
C HIS A 232 -11.04 7.48 -11.90
N GLY A 233 -10.81 7.63 -13.20
CA GLY A 233 -10.32 6.56 -14.07
C GLY A 233 -11.15 5.28 -13.96
N LYS A 234 -10.50 4.20 -13.53
CA LYS A 234 -11.09 2.87 -13.37
C LYS A 234 -11.51 2.56 -11.92
N PHE A 235 -11.36 3.52 -11.01
CA PHE A 235 -11.59 3.33 -9.58
C PHE A 235 -12.87 4.06 -9.15
N GLY A 236 -13.87 3.30 -8.69
CA GLY A 236 -15.10 3.85 -8.12
C GLY A 236 -14.95 4.32 -6.66
N PHE A 237 -15.99 4.96 -6.12
CA PHE A 237 -16.03 5.53 -4.76
C PHE A 237 -15.84 4.51 -3.61
N SER A 238 -15.97 3.21 -3.86
CA SER A 238 -15.87 2.15 -2.85
C SER A 238 -15.01 0.99 -3.31
N TYR A 239 -13.85 1.32 -3.90
CA TYR A 239 -12.91 0.34 -4.39
C TYR A 239 -12.23 -0.45 -3.23
N PRO A 240 -11.97 -1.77 -3.37
CA PRO A 240 -11.52 -2.64 -2.28
C PRO A 240 -10.03 -2.50 -1.94
N TRP A 241 -9.60 -1.31 -1.48
CA TRP A 241 -8.20 -1.04 -1.13
C TRP A 241 -7.61 -1.94 -0.03
N ASP A 242 -8.46 -2.50 0.82
CA ASP A 242 -8.01 -3.44 1.86
C ASP A 242 -7.49 -4.76 1.24
N LYS A 243 -8.03 -5.18 0.08
CA LYS A 243 -7.51 -6.33 -0.68
C LYS A 243 -6.12 -6.07 -1.27
N TYR A 244 -5.82 -4.84 -1.69
CA TYR A 244 -4.46 -4.45 -2.09
C TYR A 244 -3.46 -4.58 -0.93
N MET A 245 -3.89 -4.32 0.30
CA MET A 245 -3.03 -4.50 1.49
C MET A 245 -2.77 -5.97 1.78
N GLU A 246 -3.79 -6.84 1.68
CA GLU A 246 -3.66 -8.29 1.83
C GLU A 246 -2.73 -8.91 0.77
N ILE A 247 -2.84 -8.43 -0.48
CA ILE A 247 -1.97 -8.82 -1.60
C ILE A 247 -0.54 -8.33 -1.34
N GLY A 248 -0.36 -7.06 -0.94
CA GLY A 248 0.94 -6.49 -0.61
C GLY A 248 1.64 -7.22 0.52
N GLU A 249 0.92 -7.72 1.52
CA GLU A 249 1.46 -8.58 2.57
C GLU A 249 1.95 -9.92 2.05
N ALA A 250 1.14 -10.62 1.27
CA ALA A 250 1.54 -11.88 0.64
C ALA A 250 2.74 -11.70 -0.32
N LEU A 251 2.78 -10.61 -1.10
CA LEU A 251 3.93 -10.29 -1.94
C LEU A 251 5.23 -10.10 -1.14
N ARG A 252 5.16 -9.49 0.04
CA ARG A 252 6.34 -9.35 0.93
C ARG A 252 6.80 -10.70 1.47
N GLU A 253 5.87 -11.62 1.78
CA GLU A 253 6.23 -12.99 2.15
C GLU A 253 6.94 -13.73 1.01
N VAL A 254 6.40 -13.65 -0.22
CA VAL A 254 7.04 -14.24 -1.40
C VAL A 254 8.42 -13.61 -1.66
N ALA A 255 8.55 -12.28 -1.53
CA ALA A 255 9.84 -11.60 -1.67
C ALA A 255 10.87 -12.06 -0.61
N ALA A 256 10.45 -12.31 0.62
CA ALA A 256 11.31 -12.88 1.67
C ALA A 256 11.78 -14.30 1.31
N ILE A 257 10.88 -15.11 0.73
CA ILE A 257 11.20 -16.45 0.25
C ILE A 257 12.22 -16.40 -0.90
N VAL A 258 12.07 -15.50 -1.87
CA VAL A 258 13.05 -15.33 -2.97
C VAL A 258 14.44 -14.94 -2.45
N ILE A 259 14.52 -14.05 -1.45
CA ILE A 259 15.80 -13.69 -0.82
C ILE A 259 16.43 -14.91 -0.14
N SER A 260 15.64 -15.68 0.61
CA SER A 260 16.10 -16.91 1.25
C SER A 260 16.51 -17.98 0.23
N LEU A 261 15.79 -18.09 -0.88
CA LEU A 261 16.10 -18.98 -2.00
C LEU A 261 17.47 -18.66 -2.60
N LYS A 262 17.77 -17.37 -2.82
CA LYS A 262 19.11 -16.94 -3.25
C LYS A 262 20.20 -17.39 -2.28
N ALA A 263 19.97 -17.24 -0.97
CA ALA A 263 20.93 -17.69 0.05
C ALA A 263 21.12 -19.21 0.03
N CYS A 264 20.05 -19.99 -0.21
CA CYS A 264 20.12 -21.44 -0.38
C CYS A 264 20.92 -21.82 -1.64
N ILE A 265 20.74 -21.13 -2.76
CA ILE A 265 21.49 -21.36 -4.00
C ILE A 265 22.99 -21.13 -3.78
N ILE A 266 23.38 -20.01 -3.18
CA ILE A 266 24.79 -19.71 -2.85
C ILE A 266 25.38 -20.79 -1.94
N ARG A 267 24.60 -21.29 -0.97
CA ARG A 267 25.06 -22.35 -0.07
C ARG A 267 25.20 -23.69 -0.80
N SER A 268 24.27 -24.01 -1.70
CA SER A 268 24.32 -25.19 -2.57
C SER A 268 25.53 -25.15 -3.51
N MET A 269 25.96 -23.97 -3.97
CA MET A 269 27.19 -23.79 -4.76
C MET A 269 28.46 -24.29 -4.03
N GLN A 270 28.48 -24.22 -2.70
CA GLN A 270 29.65 -24.55 -1.89
C GLN A 270 29.73 -26.03 -1.48
N GLN A 271 28.70 -26.84 -1.79
CA GLN A 271 28.64 -28.25 -1.37
C GLN A 271 29.04 -29.21 -2.51
N PRO A 272 29.91 -30.21 -2.24
CA PRO A 272 30.20 -31.28 -3.19
C PRO A 272 29.03 -32.28 -3.22
N LEU A 273 28.32 -32.38 -4.35
CA LEU A 273 27.22 -33.34 -4.54
C LEU A 273 27.48 -34.28 -5.71
N THR A 274 26.88 -35.47 -5.66
CA THR A 274 26.86 -36.44 -6.76
C THR A 274 26.02 -35.93 -7.95
N PRO A 275 26.49 -36.12 -9.21
CA PRO A 275 25.92 -35.50 -10.40
C PRO A 275 24.48 -35.94 -10.71
N THR A 276 24.13 -37.21 -10.47
CA THR A 276 22.80 -37.78 -10.76
C THR A 276 21.69 -37.21 -9.87
N GLN A 277 21.95 -36.96 -8.58
CA GLN A 277 20.95 -36.35 -7.68
C GLN A 277 20.71 -34.86 -8.02
N ARG A 278 21.74 -34.19 -8.53
CA ARG A 278 21.65 -32.79 -8.94
C ARG A 278 20.77 -32.63 -10.18
N GLU A 279 20.86 -33.53 -11.15
CA GLU A 279 20.06 -33.49 -12.38
C GLU A 279 18.56 -33.67 -12.15
N THR A 280 18.13 -34.64 -11.34
CA THR A 280 16.70 -34.85 -11.06
C THR A 280 16.07 -33.65 -10.35
N VAL A 281 16.76 -33.07 -9.36
CA VAL A 281 16.26 -31.88 -8.65
C VAL A 281 16.30 -30.65 -9.55
N LYS A 282 17.28 -30.56 -10.46
CA LYS A 282 17.37 -29.50 -11.46
C LYS A 282 16.13 -29.47 -12.34
N GLU A 283 15.79 -30.58 -13.00
CA GLU A 283 14.66 -30.62 -13.93
C GLU A 283 13.32 -30.30 -13.24
N HIS A 284 13.10 -30.85 -12.04
CA HIS A 284 11.88 -30.59 -11.29
C HIS A 284 11.80 -29.13 -10.81
N SER A 285 12.91 -28.58 -10.28
CA SER A 285 12.96 -27.19 -9.82
C SER A 285 12.87 -26.17 -10.95
N GLU A 286 13.37 -26.50 -12.14
CA GLU A 286 13.22 -25.69 -13.35
C GLU A 286 11.75 -25.57 -13.74
N ARG A 287 11.06 -26.70 -13.85
CA ARG A 287 9.65 -26.74 -14.25
C ARG A 287 8.77 -25.97 -13.27
N VAL A 288 8.95 -26.23 -11.97
CA VAL A 288 8.19 -25.54 -10.92
C VAL A 288 8.55 -24.05 -10.89
N GLY A 289 9.83 -23.72 -10.97
CA GLY A 289 10.31 -22.33 -10.95
C GLY A 289 9.78 -21.49 -12.11
N LEU A 290 9.88 -21.99 -13.34
CA LEU A 290 9.35 -21.31 -14.52
C LEU A 290 7.83 -21.11 -14.44
N THR A 291 7.12 -22.10 -13.90
CA THR A 291 5.67 -21.99 -13.65
C THR A 291 5.39 -20.86 -12.66
N LEU A 292 6.11 -20.79 -11.54
CA LEU A 292 5.93 -19.73 -10.54
C LEU A 292 6.27 -18.35 -11.09
N VAL A 293 7.34 -18.23 -11.88
CA VAL A 293 7.68 -16.97 -12.57
C VAL A 293 6.55 -16.55 -13.51
N TRP A 294 6.01 -17.49 -14.30
CA TRP A 294 4.92 -17.20 -15.22
C TRP A 294 3.65 -16.75 -14.48
N VAL A 295 3.22 -17.48 -13.44
CA VAL A 295 2.02 -17.13 -12.65
C VAL A 295 2.19 -15.75 -12.00
N LEU A 296 3.37 -15.44 -11.44
CA LEU A 296 3.64 -14.11 -10.88
C LEU A 296 3.54 -13.00 -11.94
N ARG A 297 4.07 -13.21 -13.15
CA ARG A 297 3.96 -12.24 -14.25
C ARG A 297 2.51 -12.06 -14.70
N GLU A 298 1.76 -13.15 -14.84
CA GLU A 298 0.36 -13.09 -15.26
C GLU A 298 -0.51 -12.39 -14.21
N MET A 299 -0.31 -12.64 -12.91
CA MET A 299 -0.96 -11.88 -11.84
C MET A 299 -0.62 -10.38 -11.89
N GLY A 300 0.65 -10.05 -12.13
CA GLY A 300 1.11 -8.67 -12.26
C GLY A 300 0.45 -7.92 -13.42
N GLU A 301 0.36 -8.56 -14.58
CA GLU A 301 -0.29 -8.01 -15.78
C GLU A 301 -1.83 -8.03 -15.67
N SER A 302 -2.41 -9.01 -14.96
CA SER A 302 -3.83 -9.06 -14.62
C SER A 302 -4.24 -7.85 -13.79
N ILE A 303 -3.50 -7.55 -12.71
CA ILE A 303 -3.74 -6.36 -11.88
C ILE A 303 -3.59 -5.11 -12.72
N LYS A 304 -2.47 -4.93 -13.44
CA LYS A 304 -2.21 -3.75 -14.29
C LYS A 304 -3.31 -3.49 -15.31
N GLY A 305 -3.79 -4.57 -15.92
CA GLY A 305 -4.84 -4.53 -16.93
C GLY A 305 -6.24 -4.38 -16.36
N MET A 306 -6.43 -4.65 -15.06
CA MET A 306 -7.72 -4.96 -14.43
C MET A 306 -8.50 -6.00 -15.24
N ARG A 307 -7.77 -7.05 -15.63
CA ARG A 307 -8.31 -8.17 -16.41
C ARG A 307 -8.27 -9.43 -15.59
N LEU A 308 -9.23 -10.31 -15.81
CA LEU A 308 -9.14 -11.68 -15.29
C LEU A 308 -7.86 -12.35 -15.82
N MET A 309 -7.28 -13.24 -15.02
CA MET A 309 -6.10 -14.00 -15.43
C MET A 309 -6.43 -14.84 -16.67
N SER A 310 -5.61 -14.75 -17.72
CA SER A 310 -5.86 -15.49 -18.95
C SER A 310 -5.38 -16.92 -18.82
N THR A 311 -6.28 -17.86 -19.07
CA THR A 311 -5.98 -19.29 -19.18
C THR A 311 -5.64 -19.66 -20.62
N THR A 312 -4.60 -19.05 -21.21
CA THR A 312 -4.27 -19.32 -22.62
C THR A 312 -3.14 -20.33 -22.78
N ASN A 313 -3.56 -21.49 -23.28
CA ASN A 313 -2.76 -22.60 -23.77
C ASN A 313 -2.15 -22.27 -25.15
N ASN A 314 -0.86 -22.59 -25.31
CA ASN A 314 -0.20 -23.09 -26.54
C ASN A 314 0.53 -22.13 -27.53
N HIS A 315 1.81 -22.46 -27.83
CA HIS A 315 2.37 -22.35 -29.18
C HIS A 315 3.31 -23.54 -29.49
N ASN A 316 3.05 -24.17 -30.64
CA ASN A 316 3.47 -25.50 -31.06
C ASN A 316 4.92 -25.60 -31.57
N ASN A 317 5.56 -26.76 -31.38
CA ASN A 317 6.19 -27.45 -32.51
C ASN A 317 5.98 -28.98 -32.42
N HIS A 318 5.81 -29.57 -33.59
CA HIS A 318 5.16 -30.85 -33.86
C HIS A 318 5.96 -32.11 -33.42
N ASN A 319 5.19 -33.16 -33.11
CA ASN A 319 5.52 -34.59 -33.14
C ASN A 319 6.05 -35.26 -31.86
N HIS A 320 5.24 -35.28 -30.81
CA HIS A 320 4.94 -36.55 -30.11
C HIS A 320 3.58 -36.45 -29.43
N LYS A 321 2.69 -37.41 -29.72
CA LYS A 321 1.35 -37.51 -29.11
C LYS A 321 1.50 -37.68 -27.58
N LEU A 322 1.19 -36.65 -26.82
CA LEU A 322 0.70 -36.81 -25.45
C LEU A 322 -0.76 -36.33 -25.40
N LYS A 323 -1.67 -37.28 -25.23
CA LYS A 323 -3.09 -37.02 -24.96
C LYS A 323 -3.17 -36.27 -23.62
N LEU A 324 -3.48 -34.98 -23.66
CA LEU A 324 -4.08 -34.27 -22.54
C LEU A 324 -5.55 -33.98 -22.88
N SER A 325 -6.43 -34.75 -22.25
CA SER A 325 -7.86 -34.47 -22.06
C SER A 325 -8.34 -35.34 -20.90
N PRO A 326 -9.22 -34.91 -19.97
CA PRO A 326 -9.79 -33.60 -19.69
C PRO A 326 -9.39 -33.14 -18.27
N THR A 327 -8.26 -32.43 -18.16
CA THR A 327 -7.76 -31.83 -16.90
C THR A 327 -7.36 -30.39 -17.19
N SER A 328 -8.31 -29.63 -17.73
CA SER A 328 -8.07 -28.27 -18.23
C SER A 328 -9.03 -27.31 -17.55
N ILE A 329 -8.56 -26.78 -16.41
CA ILE A 329 -8.80 -25.43 -15.92
C ILE A 329 -10.24 -24.93 -16.14
N THR A 330 -11.13 -25.39 -15.26
CA THR A 330 -12.31 -24.61 -14.88
C THR A 330 -12.00 -24.01 -13.53
N ILE A 331 -11.72 -22.71 -13.51
CA ILE A 331 -11.65 -21.92 -12.28
C ILE A 331 -13.11 -21.73 -11.83
N SER A 332 -13.60 -22.70 -11.07
CA SER A 332 -14.84 -22.63 -10.30
C SER A 332 -14.67 -23.64 -9.16
N ASN A 333 -14.38 -23.11 -7.97
CA ASN A 333 -14.00 -23.76 -6.72
C ASN A 333 -12.48 -23.96 -6.50
N PRO A 334 -11.91 -23.39 -5.41
CA PRO A 334 -10.59 -23.71 -4.91
C PRO A 334 -10.74 -24.90 -3.95
N PRO A 335 -10.56 -26.11 -4.46
CA PRO A 335 -9.41 -26.87 -4.02
C PRO A 335 -8.72 -27.54 -5.22
N ASN A 336 -7.46 -27.91 -5.07
CA ASN A 336 -6.73 -28.87 -5.91
C ASN A 336 -5.74 -28.35 -6.97
N LEU A 337 -4.89 -27.37 -6.63
CA LEU A 337 -3.52 -27.34 -7.17
C LEU A 337 -2.71 -28.55 -6.67
N LEU A 338 -3.06 -29.07 -5.49
CA LEU A 338 -2.50 -30.31 -4.91
C LEU A 338 -2.82 -31.56 -5.74
N GLU A 339 -3.99 -31.68 -6.35
CA GLU A 339 -4.42 -32.93 -7.01
C GLU A 339 -3.75 -33.12 -8.38
N LEU A 340 -3.30 -32.03 -9.02
CA LEU A 340 -2.37 -32.07 -10.15
C LEU A 340 -0.94 -32.50 -9.74
N MET A 341 -0.63 -32.46 -8.44
CA MET A 341 0.65 -32.85 -7.85
C MET A 341 0.60 -34.22 -7.12
N GLU A 342 -0.58 -34.83 -6.93
CA GLU A 342 -0.76 -35.83 -5.87
C GLU A 342 -0.69 -37.31 -6.25
N GLN A 343 -0.76 -37.72 -7.52
CA GLN A 343 -0.92 -39.17 -7.79
C GLN A 343 0.34 -39.90 -8.25
N GLU A 344 1.33 -39.22 -8.82
CA GLU A 344 2.55 -39.86 -9.37
C GLU A 344 3.85 -39.30 -8.78
N ASP A 345 3.79 -38.13 -8.13
CA ASP A 345 4.99 -37.34 -7.75
C ASP A 345 5.21 -37.25 -6.23
N LYS A 346 4.18 -37.50 -5.41
CA LYS A 346 4.31 -37.53 -3.94
C LYS A 346 5.22 -38.67 -3.49
N ASP A 347 5.10 -39.84 -4.10
CA ASP A 347 5.91 -41.01 -3.75
C ASP A 347 7.36 -40.82 -4.20
N ASN A 348 7.59 -40.21 -5.37
CA ASN A 348 8.95 -39.91 -5.85
C ASN A 348 9.62 -38.78 -5.07
N LEU A 349 8.90 -37.72 -4.71
CA LEU A 349 9.41 -36.61 -3.91
C LEU A 349 9.69 -37.04 -2.46
N VAL A 350 8.78 -37.80 -1.85
CA VAL A 350 8.96 -38.33 -0.49
C VAL A 350 10.07 -39.37 -0.47
N HIS A 351 10.16 -40.25 -1.49
CA HIS A 351 11.26 -41.21 -1.58
C HIS A 351 12.60 -40.53 -1.88
N ALA A 352 12.65 -39.47 -2.70
CA ALA A 352 13.85 -38.67 -2.92
C ALA A 352 14.27 -37.91 -1.66
N VAL A 353 13.34 -37.34 -0.90
CA VAL A 353 13.59 -36.65 0.38
C VAL A 353 14.04 -37.63 1.46
N ILE A 354 13.44 -38.82 1.56
CA ILE A 354 13.81 -39.88 2.51
C ILE A 354 15.19 -40.48 2.16
N THR A 355 15.44 -40.74 0.88
CA THR A 355 16.75 -41.24 0.40
C THR A 355 17.84 -40.17 0.59
N ALA A 356 17.49 -38.89 0.47
CA ALA A 356 18.35 -37.74 0.78
C ALA A 356 18.39 -37.38 2.29
N THR A 357 17.81 -38.19 3.18
CA THR A 357 17.98 -38.05 4.63
C THR A 357 18.67 -39.26 5.26
N SER A 358 18.79 -40.38 4.56
CA SER A 358 19.38 -41.62 5.09
C SER A 358 20.88 -41.81 4.81
N SER A 359 21.57 -40.89 4.11
CA SER A 359 23.02 -40.98 3.87
C SER A 359 23.74 -39.64 4.08
N ALA A 360 24.51 -39.53 5.18
CA ALA A 360 25.40 -38.42 5.54
C ALA A 360 24.71 -37.06 5.85
N ALA A 361 24.33 -36.91 7.12
CA ALA A 361 23.52 -35.83 7.70
C ALA A 361 24.09 -34.38 7.64
N SER A 362 25.23 -34.13 6.99
CA SER A 362 25.81 -32.78 6.84
C SER A 362 25.92 -32.28 5.39
N GLU A 363 25.87 -33.15 4.38
CA GLU A 363 26.16 -32.80 2.98
C GLU A 363 24.90 -32.51 2.14
N GLN A 364 23.71 -32.92 2.59
CA GLN A 364 22.43 -32.77 1.86
C GLN A 364 21.57 -31.56 2.28
N LEU A 365 22.04 -30.73 3.22
CA LEU A 365 21.25 -29.66 3.85
C LEU A 365 20.87 -28.50 2.90
N GLY A 366 21.73 -28.16 1.93
CA GLY A 366 21.49 -27.06 1.00
C GLY A 366 20.40 -27.37 -0.01
N MET A 367 20.39 -28.59 -0.55
CA MET A 367 19.42 -29.07 -1.53
C MET A 367 18.03 -29.27 -0.92
N SER A 368 17.96 -29.87 0.27
CA SER A 368 16.69 -30.02 0.99
C SER A 368 16.10 -28.66 1.37
N SER A 369 16.93 -27.72 1.81
CA SER A 369 16.50 -26.33 2.07
C SER A 369 16.00 -25.64 0.80
N PHE A 370 16.67 -25.81 -0.34
CA PHE A 370 16.24 -25.26 -1.62
C PHE A 370 14.87 -25.81 -2.06
N VAL A 371 14.70 -27.14 -2.04
CA VAL A 371 13.42 -27.80 -2.38
C VAL A 371 12.31 -27.35 -1.42
N PHE A 372 12.60 -27.25 -0.13
CA PHE A 372 11.67 -26.72 0.86
C PHE A 372 11.24 -25.29 0.53
N MET A 373 12.18 -24.40 0.21
CA MET A 373 11.87 -23.01 -0.15
C MET A 373 11.03 -22.92 -1.43
N MET A 374 11.30 -23.76 -2.43
CA MET A 374 10.51 -23.83 -3.67
C MET A 374 9.07 -24.30 -3.39
N ASN A 375 8.90 -25.32 -2.55
CA ASN A 375 7.58 -25.81 -2.16
C ASN A 375 6.80 -24.75 -1.34
N GLU A 376 7.45 -24.09 -0.39
CA GLU A 376 6.83 -23.01 0.37
C GLU A 376 6.45 -21.83 -0.53
N MET A 377 7.31 -21.47 -1.50
CA MET A 377 6.99 -20.45 -2.49
C MET A 377 5.76 -20.82 -3.31
N SER A 378 5.65 -22.08 -3.74
CA SER A 378 4.49 -22.57 -4.50
C SER A 378 3.18 -22.35 -3.74
N LYS A 379 3.14 -22.79 -2.48
CA LYS A 379 1.96 -22.60 -1.60
C LYS A 379 1.60 -21.13 -1.42
N ARG A 380 2.60 -20.25 -1.25
CA ARG A 380 2.37 -18.80 -1.09
C ARG A 380 1.87 -18.15 -2.37
N VAL A 381 2.39 -18.56 -3.52
CA VAL A 381 1.94 -18.07 -4.83
C VAL A 381 0.52 -18.54 -5.14
N GLU A 382 0.16 -19.77 -4.77
CA GLU A 382 -1.22 -20.28 -4.88
C GLU A 382 -2.18 -19.45 -4.02
N ALA A 383 -1.87 -19.26 -2.74
CA ALA A 383 -2.68 -18.43 -1.85
C ALA A 383 -2.77 -16.97 -2.34
N LEU A 384 -1.71 -16.46 -2.93
CA LEU A 384 -1.67 -15.13 -3.54
C LEU A 384 -2.58 -15.06 -4.79
N ALA A 385 -2.59 -16.08 -5.64
CA ALA A 385 -3.46 -16.16 -6.81
C ALA A 385 -4.94 -16.10 -6.41
N THR A 386 -5.34 -16.84 -5.36
CA THR A 386 -6.70 -16.77 -4.82
C THR A 386 -7.07 -15.37 -4.35
N LYS A 387 -6.14 -14.63 -3.72
CA LYS A 387 -6.39 -13.23 -3.30
C LYS A 387 -6.55 -12.29 -4.50
N VAL A 388 -5.78 -12.50 -5.57
CA VAL A 388 -5.87 -11.71 -6.81
C VAL A 388 -7.19 -11.99 -7.53
N GLU A 389 -7.63 -13.24 -7.57
CA GLU A 389 -8.92 -13.65 -8.12
C GLU A 389 -10.09 -13.02 -7.34
N GLN A 390 -10.09 -13.12 -6.00
CA GLN A 390 -11.08 -12.45 -5.14
C GLN A 390 -11.11 -10.93 -5.37
N LEU A 391 -9.95 -10.30 -5.56
CA LEU A 391 -9.90 -8.89 -5.90
C LEU A 391 -10.56 -8.64 -7.26
N GLY A 392 -10.30 -9.48 -8.26
CA GLY A 392 -10.90 -9.41 -9.58
C GLY A 392 -12.42 -9.53 -9.54
N ASP A 393 -12.96 -10.43 -8.73
CA ASP A 393 -14.41 -10.60 -8.55
C ASP A 393 -15.05 -9.37 -7.90
N ILE A 394 -14.45 -8.85 -6.82
CA ILE A 394 -15.00 -7.69 -6.08
C ILE A 394 -14.85 -6.39 -6.90
N ALA A 395 -13.79 -6.26 -7.68
CA ALA A 395 -13.49 -5.09 -8.49
C ALA A 395 -14.00 -5.20 -9.93
N GLU A 396 -14.76 -6.24 -10.26
CA GLU A 396 -15.36 -6.49 -11.58
C GLU A 396 -14.33 -6.43 -12.72
N PHE A 397 -13.23 -7.16 -12.58
CA PHE A 397 -12.22 -7.28 -13.64
C PHE A 397 -12.85 -7.88 -14.90
N ARG A 398 -12.59 -7.26 -16.05
CA ARG A 398 -13.17 -7.70 -17.33
C ARG A 398 -12.38 -8.87 -17.92
N SER A 399 -13.03 -9.69 -18.73
CA SER A 399 -12.32 -10.68 -19.55
C SER A 399 -11.50 -9.96 -20.63
N ALA A 400 -10.39 -10.56 -21.06
CA ALA A 400 -9.58 -9.99 -22.15
C ALA A 400 -10.35 -9.92 -23.48
N ASP A 401 -11.37 -10.76 -23.64
CA ASP A 401 -12.18 -10.87 -24.87
C ASP A 401 -13.23 -9.77 -25.01
N ASP A 402 -13.67 -9.14 -23.90
CA ASP A 402 -14.66 -8.06 -23.94
C ASP A 402 -14.14 -6.76 -24.57
N LYS A 403 -12.81 -6.62 -24.74
CA LYS A 403 -12.23 -5.43 -25.40
C LYS A 403 -12.39 -5.42 -26.92
N LEU A 404 -12.74 -6.56 -27.54
CA LEU A 404 -12.94 -6.66 -28.98
C LEU A 404 -14.39 -6.34 -29.42
N ALA A 405 -15.31 -6.11 -28.48
CA ALA A 405 -16.73 -5.85 -28.77
C ALA A 405 -17.14 -4.36 -28.70
N GLU A 406 -16.23 -3.45 -28.33
CA GLU A 406 -16.51 -1.99 -28.21
C GLU A 406 -15.74 -1.11 -29.23
N VAL A 407 -15.22 -1.70 -30.31
CA VAL A 407 -14.72 -0.96 -31.49
C VAL A 407 -15.60 -1.28 -32.68
#